data_AF-A0A3D0ZE80-F1
#
_entry.id   AF-A0A3D0ZE80-F1
#
_cell.length_a   1.000
_cell.length_b   1.000
_cell.length_c   1.000
_cell.angle_alpha   90.00
_cell.angle_beta   90.00
_cell.angle_gamma   90.00
#
_symmetry.space_group_name_H-M   'P 1'
#
loop_
_entity.id
_entity.type
_entity.pdbx_description
1 polymer ?
#
loop_
_entity_poly.entity_id
_entity_poly.type
_entity_poly.pdbx_seq_one_letter_code
_entity_poly.pdbx_strand_id
1 'polypeptide(L)'
;MSRLRREIPGWTAEDAFALSEWIKERVAIPLDEWEILSAALPENLKRELGVSDTDSSAPVFPRSPLEKIAVIKREGAAVASLVHREWEKTWKSEALSLLGQWLRYEGPVSVSRITEVFGVSRAEAEDAAAALAEINEAVTDTVIQRDESDKQDTAPEEKLICDRENLDMLLRLSRKKERPEVKERPATVIVPFLALRQGIAAGENPKQSSDNSFWKKTAALPAPAKLWETEIFPARDINYSPNMLDRQIQDGGLVWFGHGKQNIGLCAPEDIDLVFSPAEKEKKPDSGLHGLLPEIQGRGEAFFDSPRDFWEIKEQFAKHQPNTATAGNDCVNALWHEVWQGRLSADSFEPVRRGIETGFGTDQKAEQKNENQTSAVPANSSIPSLPGRYPRIPRALRDRWKNGAPVTGRWYSLALENDETDDPLNEELLNRDRVRLLLRRWGILCRPLLERESPPFSWARLLPAMRRMELAGELIAGRFFAGINSLQFASPAILRELEKAESLTEIYWMNAADPASPAGLEIDGLPENLPARSPRSRLYFRGTQLIAISNRSGKELHIFIPPEDNATAKLITLLKLPRTRNAAPEKKLLIEKINGEAAASSAYAGLFREANYVADRGTLCLW
;
A
#
# COMPACT_ATOMS: atom_id res chain seq x y z
N MET A 1 -7.43 41.29 12.91
CA MET A 1 -6.95 40.54 14.10
C MET A 1 -8.09 40.02 15.02
N SER A 2 -9.37 39.97 14.60
CA SER A 2 -10.47 39.50 15.49
C SER A 2 -11.35 38.34 14.98
N ARG A 3 -11.23 37.87 13.72
CA ARG A 3 -12.00 36.69 13.25
C ARG A 3 -11.54 35.36 13.86
N LEU A 4 -10.27 35.26 14.26
CA LEU A 4 -9.64 34.05 14.80
C LEU A 4 -10.13 33.61 16.20
N ARG A 5 -11.00 34.38 16.88
CA ARG A 5 -11.46 34.04 18.25
C ARG A 5 -12.78 33.26 18.32
N ARG A 6 -13.51 33.13 17.20
CA ARG A 6 -14.87 32.56 17.19
C ARG A 6 -14.93 31.04 17.01
N GLU A 7 -13.79 30.38 16.79
CA GLU A 7 -13.68 28.92 16.61
C GLU A 7 -13.48 28.17 17.95
N ILE A 8 -13.42 28.88 19.08
CA ILE A 8 -13.20 28.28 20.41
C ILE A 8 -14.52 27.70 20.94
N PRO A 9 -14.54 26.44 21.42
CA PRO A 9 -15.73 25.87 22.05
C PRO A 9 -16.25 26.75 23.20
N GLY A 10 -17.54 27.10 23.14
CA GLY A 10 -18.17 27.98 24.15
C GLY A 10 -17.99 29.48 23.90
N TRP A 11 -17.57 29.90 22.70
CA TRP A 11 -17.53 31.32 22.34
C TRP A 11 -18.93 31.97 22.39
N THR A 12 -19.00 33.16 22.96
CA THR A 12 -20.20 34.01 23.01
C THR A 12 -19.81 35.47 22.74
N ALA A 13 -20.72 36.28 22.19
CA ALA A 13 -20.46 37.72 22.02
C ALA A 13 -20.21 38.40 23.39
N GLU A 14 -19.07 39.09 23.52
CA GLU A 14 -18.64 39.72 24.78
C GLU A 14 -19.40 41.03 25.07
N ASP A 15 -19.77 41.78 24.03
CA ASP A 15 -20.45 43.07 24.12
C ASP A 15 -21.46 43.31 22.97
N ALA A 16 -22.22 44.40 23.07
CA ALA A 16 -23.29 44.73 22.14
C ALA A 16 -22.78 44.98 20.71
N PHE A 17 -21.54 45.46 20.58
CA PHE A 17 -20.89 45.69 19.28
C PHE A 17 -20.52 44.38 18.61
N ALA A 18 -19.89 43.46 19.35
CA ALA A 18 -19.55 42.13 18.88
C ALA A 18 -20.80 41.34 18.47
N LEU A 19 -21.92 41.50 19.20
CA LEU A 19 -23.22 40.91 18.83
C LEU A 19 -23.76 41.50 17.52
N SER A 20 -23.78 42.83 17.38
CA SER A 20 -24.25 43.50 16.17
C SER A 20 -23.44 43.09 14.93
N GLU A 21 -22.11 43.04 15.05
CA GLU A 21 -21.22 42.60 13.95
C GLU A 21 -21.39 41.11 13.64
N TRP A 22 -21.66 40.28 14.65
CA TRP A 22 -21.93 38.85 14.43
C TRP A 22 -23.24 38.62 13.67
N ILE A 23 -24.32 39.32 14.04
CA ILE A 23 -25.60 39.26 13.31
C ILE A 23 -25.42 39.77 11.87
N LYS A 24 -24.63 40.83 11.67
CA LYS A 24 -24.29 41.33 10.34
C LYS A 24 -23.58 40.29 9.48
N GLU A 25 -22.66 39.51 10.04
CA GLU A 25 -21.95 38.47 9.30
C GLU A 25 -22.84 37.28 8.93
N ARG A 26 -23.77 36.89 9.82
CA ARG A 26 -24.73 35.80 9.57
C ARG A 26 -25.81 36.14 8.56
N VAL A 27 -25.87 37.38 8.07
CA VAL A 27 -26.90 37.94 7.18
C VAL A 27 -28.28 38.02 7.84
N ALA A 28 -28.83 36.87 8.23
CA ALA A 28 -30.12 36.73 8.88
C ALA A 28 -30.08 35.58 9.89
N ILE A 29 -30.62 35.80 11.09
CA ILE A 29 -30.81 34.75 12.11
C ILE A 29 -32.31 34.55 12.32
N PRO A 30 -32.89 33.40 11.96
CA PRO A 30 -34.28 33.07 12.26
C PRO A 30 -34.60 33.20 13.75
N LEU A 31 -35.80 33.67 14.12
CA LEU A 31 -36.15 33.94 15.52
C LEU A 31 -36.13 32.69 16.42
N ASP A 32 -36.51 31.54 15.89
CA ASP A 32 -36.44 30.26 16.60
C ASP A 32 -35.00 29.85 16.92
N GLU A 33 -34.06 30.13 16.01
CA GLU A 33 -32.62 29.96 16.30
C GLU A 33 -32.12 31.02 17.30
N TRP A 34 -32.58 32.25 17.17
CA TRP A 34 -32.23 33.33 18.08
C TRP A 34 -32.64 33.05 19.52
N GLU A 35 -33.80 32.44 19.76
CA GLU A 35 -34.24 32.04 21.11
C GLU A 35 -33.18 31.16 21.78
N ILE A 36 -32.65 30.17 21.06
CA ILE A 36 -31.59 29.26 21.54
C ILE A 36 -30.29 30.04 21.79
N LEU A 37 -29.87 30.86 20.82
CA LEU A 37 -28.62 31.63 20.91
C LEU A 37 -28.65 32.66 22.03
N SER A 38 -29.79 33.29 22.26
CA SER A 38 -29.97 34.32 23.28
C SER A 38 -29.82 33.77 24.70
N ALA A 39 -30.18 32.49 24.91
CA ALA A 39 -30.00 31.82 26.19
C ALA A 39 -28.51 31.67 26.57
N ALA A 40 -27.63 31.54 25.57
CA ALA A 40 -26.18 31.40 25.76
C ALA A 40 -25.44 32.75 25.93
N LEU A 41 -26.12 33.90 25.78
CA LEU A 41 -25.47 35.21 25.91
C LEU A 41 -25.09 35.53 27.36
N PRO A 42 -24.03 36.32 27.59
CA PRO A 42 -23.68 36.82 28.92
C PRO A 42 -24.82 37.63 29.57
N GLU A 43 -24.95 37.54 30.90
CA GLU A 43 -26.03 38.20 31.67
C GLU A 43 -26.08 39.73 31.52
N ASN A 44 -24.92 40.37 31.33
CA ASN A 44 -24.85 41.81 31.02
C ASN A 44 -25.53 42.13 29.70
N LEU A 45 -25.36 41.28 28.69
CA LEU A 45 -25.94 41.47 27.37
C LEU A 45 -27.45 41.20 27.36
N LYS A 46 -27.88 40.14 28.06
CA LYS A 46 -29.31 39.82 28.24
C LYS A 46 -30.09 40.99 28.84
N ARG A 47 -29.51 41.67 29.84
CA ARG A 47 -30.09 42.88 30.45
C ARG A 47 -30.18 44.06 29.48
N GLU A 48 -29.17 44.25 28.63
CA GLU A 48 -29.19 45.32 27.61
C GLU A 48 -30.21 45.06 26.50
N LEU A 49 -30.43 43.79 26.17
CA LEU A 49 -31.41 43.32 25.19
C LEU A 49 -32.86 43.32 25.73
N GLY A 50 -33.05 43.54 27.04
CA GLY A 50 -34.36 43.50 27.67
C GLY A 50 -35.01 42.10 27.64
N VAL A 51 -34.21 41.04 27.56
CA VAL A 51 -34.71 39.65 27.59
C VAL A 51 -35.14 39.35 29.02
N SER A 52 -36.43 39.54 29.34
CA SER A 52 -37.07 38.99 30.53
C SER A 52 -37.64 37.61 30.19
N ASP A 53 -37.51 36.65 31.11
CA ASP A 53 -37.91 35.23 30.98
C ASP A 53 -39.39 34.94 30.62
N THR A 54 -40.22 35.93 30.29
CA THR A 54 -41.69 35.77 30.29
C THR A 54 -42.52 36.42 29.18
N ASP A 55 -41.99 37.14 28.19
CA ASP A 55 -42.85 37.80 27.17
C ASP A 55 -42.50 37.47 25.71
N SER A 56 -43.49 36.94 24.99
CA SER A 56 -43.48 36.54 23.57
C SER A 56 -43.57 37.71 22.58
N SER A 57 -42.97 38.85 22.91
CA SER A 57 -42.91 40.02 22.02
C SER A 57 -41.62 40.00 21.20
N ALA A 58 -41.68 40.39 19.93
CA ALA A 58 -40.50 40.49 19.06
C ALA A 58 -39.38 41.31 19.73
N PRO A 59 -38.11 40.85 19.68
CA PRO A 59 -37.03 41.51 20.41
C PRO A 59 -36.83 42.95 19.94
N VAL A 60 -36.75 43.88 20.90
CA VAL A 60 -36.58 45.31 20.64
C VAL A 60 -35.15 45.73 21.00
N PHE A 61 -34.47 46.41 20.08
CA PHE A 61 -33.07 46.82 20.23
C PHE A 61 -32.93 48.35 20.31
N PRO A 62 -33.19 48.98 21.47
CA PRO A 62 -33.34 50.43 21.57
C PRO A 62 -32.02 51.22 21.73
N ARG A 63 -30.87 50.55 21.89
CA ARG A 63 -29.57 51.20 22.18
C ARG A 63 -28.54 50.93 21.09
N SER A 64 -27.73 51.93 20.74
CA SER A 64 -26.58 51.75 19.86
C SER A 64 -25.54 50.83 20.51
N PRO A 65 -24.92 49.87 19.79
CA PRO A 65 -25.01 49.63 18.34
C PRO A 65 -26.16 48.69 17.89
N LEU A 66 -26.94 48.15 18.83
CA LEU A 66 -28.02 47.19 18.54
C LEU A 66 -29.21 47.81 17.79
N GLU A 67 -29.36 49.14 17.81
CA GLU A 67 -30.33 49.88 16.97
C GLU A 67 -30.22 49.54 15.47
N LYS A 68 -29.05 49.06 15.04
CA LYS A 68 -28.76 48.60 13.68
C LYS A 68 -29.32 47.22 13.37
N ILE A 69 -29.97 46.55 14.31
CA ILE A 69 -30.61 45.25 14.11
C ILE A 69 -32.12 45.47 13.96
N ALA A 70 -32.74 44.78 13.02
CA ALA A 70 -34.17 44.81 12.78
C ALA A 70 -34.75 43.39 12.76
N VAL A 71 -35.94 43.22 13.31
CA VAL A 71 -36.73 41.99 13.15
C VAL A 71 -37.61 42.15 11.92
N ILE A 72 -37.45 41.29 10.93
CA ILE A 72 -38.17 41.38 9.66
C ILE A 72 -38.83 40.03 9.37
N LYS A 73 -40.16 40.02 9.27
CA LYS A 73 -40.91 38.90 8.71
C LYS A 73 -41.19 39.17 7.23
N ARG A 74 -40.64 38.33 6.35
CA ARG A 74 -40.90 38.43 4.90
C ARG A 74 -42.28 37.86 4.57
N GLU A 75 -42.84 38.34 3.48
CA GLU A 75 -44.05 37.73 2.90
C GLU A 75 -43.74 36.29 2.49
N GLY A 76 -44.64 35.35 2.82
CA GLY A 76 -44.43 33.92 2.59
C GLY A 76 -43.55 33.21 3.63
N ALA A 77 -42.76 33.92 4.44
CA ALA A 77 -41.91 33.31 5.46
C ALA A 77 -42.73 32.88 6.68
N ALA A 78 -42.48 31.65 7.15
CA ALA A 78 -43.10 31.12 8.36
C ALA A 78 -42.53 31.80 9.61
N VAL A 79 -41.21 32.02 9.63
CA VAL A 79 -40.45 32.57 10.76
C VAL A 79 -39.92 33.96 10.39
N ALA A 80 -39.88 34.88 11.38
CA ALA A 80 -39.23 36.17 11.19
C ALA A 80 -37.72 36.04 11.45
N SER A 81 -36.91 36.92 10.87
CA SER A 81 -35.45 36.88 11.06
C SER A 81 -34.92 38.19 11.61
N LEU A 82 -33.90 38.09 12.44
CA LEU A 82 -33.04 39.19 12.84
C LEU A 82 -32.05 39.49 11.72
N VAL A 83 -32.05 40.73 11.26
CA VAL A 83 -31.25 41.17 10.13
C VAL A 83 -30.59 42.50 10.49
N HIS A 84 -29.31 42.64 10.18
CA HIS A 84 -28.65 43.93 10.31
C HIS A 84 -29.19 44.90 9.25
N ARG A 85 -29.42 46.18 9.59
CA ARG A 85 -30.03 47.19 8.71
C ARG A 85 -29.29 47.40 7.38
N GLU A 86 -28.00 47.07 7.31
CA GLU A 86 -27.26 47.04 6.04
C GLU A 86 -27.83 46.02 5.03
N TRP A 87 -28.32 44.89 5.53
CA TRP A 87 -28.94 43.85 4.71
C TRP A 87 -30.45 44.03 4.55
N GLU A 88 -31.09 44.96 5.28
CA GLU A 88 -32.55 45.11 5.30
C GLU A 88 -33.16 45.28 3.90
N LYS A 89 -32.55 46.10 3.05
CA LYS A 89 -33.04 46.33 1.69
C LYS A 89 -32.98 45.04 0.87
N THR A 90 -31.80 44.41 0.81
CA THR A 90 -31.58 43.18 0.05
C THR A 90 -32.39 42.01 0.61
N TRP A 91 -32.54 41.90 1.93
CA TRP A 91 -33.37 40.88 2.57
C TRP A 91 -34.85 41.03 2.21
N LYS A 92 -35.35 42.26 2.04
CA LYS A 92 -36.75 42.48 1.64
C LYS A 92 -36.98 42.18 0.15
N SER A 93 -36.08 42.61 -0.73
CA SER A 93 -36.28 42.53 -2.19
C SER A 93 -35.66 41.31 -2.87
N GLU A 94 -34.49 40.85 -2.42
CA GLU A 94 -33.63 39.89 -3.12
C GLU A 94 -33.06 38.80 -2.17
N ALA A 95 -33.89 38.32 -1.24
CA ALA A 95 -33.72 37.12 -0.40
C ALA A 95 -32.65 36.12 -0.86
N LEU A 96 -32.97 35.42 -1.95
CA LEU A 96 -32.23 34.26 -2.42
C LEU A 96 -30.81 34.59 -2.89
N SER A 97 -30.54 35.84 -3.28
CA SER A 97 -29.17 36.27 -3.62
C SER A 97 -28.20 36.15 -2.44
N LEU A 98 -28.74 36.14 -1.21
CA LEU A 98 -27.98 36.01 0.03
C LEU A 98 -27.90 34.56 0.54
N LEU A 99 -28.52 33.59 -0.14
CA LEU A 99 -28.57 32.19 0.30
C LEU A 99 -27.17 31.61 0.51
N GLY A 100 -26.25 31.82 -0.44
CA GLY A 100 -24.87 31.35 -0.31
C GLY A 100 -24.13 31.95 0.88
N GLN A 101 -24.35 33.25 1.18
CA GLN A 101 -23.73 33.89 2.36
C GLN A 101 -24.33 33.40 3.67
N TRP A 102 -25.62 33.10 3.69
CA TRP A 102 -26.31 32.55 4.85
C TRP A 102 -25.83 31.12 5.15
N LEU A 103 -25.75 30.26 4.12
CA LEU A 103 -25.29 28.86 4.26
C LEU A 103 -23.88 28.70 4.83
N ARG A 104 -23.00 29.71 4.70
CA ARG A 104 -21.64 29.71 5.29
C ARG A 104 -21.63 29.60 6.82
N TYR A 105 -22.74 29.94 7.47
CA TYR A 105 -22.88 29.91 8.93
C TYR A 105 -23.87 28.86 9.42
N GLU A 106 -24.49 28.12 8.49
CA GLU A 106 -25.44 27.06 8.80
C GLU A 106 -24.81 25.69 8.53
N GLY A 107 -25.16 24.68 9.32
CA GLY A 107 -24.87 23.29 8.98
C GLY A 107 -25.67 22.84 7.74
N PRO A 108 -25.77 21.52 7.49
CA PRO A 108 -26.69 21.01 6.47
C PRO A 108 -28.14 21.46 6.74
N VAL A 109 -28.70 22.25 5.82
CA VAL A 109 -30.06 22.81 5.92
C VAL A 109 -30.97 22.14 4.91
N SER A 110 -32.23 21.89 5.28
CA SER A 110 -33.20 21.36 4.33
C SER A 110 -33.82 22.41 3.40
N VAL A 111 -34.29 21.97 2.24
CA VAL A 111 -35.07 22.84 1.33
C VAL A 111 -36.29 23.44 2.04
N SER A 112 -36.98 22.66 2.88
CA SER A 112 -38.14 23.15 3.65
C SER A 112 -37.73 24.30 4.57
N ARG A 113 -36.59 24.18 5.26
CA ARG A 113 -36.09 25.24 6.13
C ARG A 113 -35.76 26.52 5.35
N ILE A 114 -35.26 26.42 4.13
CA ILE A 114 -35.06 27.59 3.26
C ILE A 114 -36.39 28.26 2.94
N THR A 115 -37.42 27.48 2.59
CA THR A 115 -38.75 28.04 2.31
C THR A 115 -39.36 28.75 3.53
N GLU A 116 -39.18 28.18 4.72
CA GLU A 116 -39.67 28.76 5.98
C GLU A 116 -39.01 30.11 6.32
N VAL A 117 -37.69 30.22 6.11
CA VAL A 117 -36.90 31.41 6.49
C VAL A 117 -36.93 32.48 5.40
N PHE A 118 -36.77 32.09 4.14
CA PHE A 118 -36.72 33.01 3.01
C PHE A 118 -38.11 33.33 2.45
N GLY A 119 -39.16 32.59 2.81
CA GLY A 119 -40.52 32.85 2.34
C GLY A 119 -40.71 32.65 0.84
N VAL A 120 -39.98 31.69 0.28
CA VAL A 120 -39.99 31.38 -1.16
C VAL A 120 -40.67 30.05 -1.41
N SER A 121 -41.08 29.81 -2.65
CA SER A 121 -41.59 28.49 -3.04
C SER A 121 -40.49 27.43 -3.02
N ARG A 122 -40.89 26.17 -2.89
CA ARG A 122 -39.95 25.03 -2.93
C ARG A 122 -39.15 24.98 -4.23
N ALA A 123 -39.79 25.28 -5.37
CA ALA A 123 -39.12 25.31 -6.68
C ALA A 123 -38.00 26.37 -6.72
N GLU A 124 -38.27 27.58 -6.24
CA GLU A 124 -37.25 28.65 -6.20
C GLU A 124 -36.09 28.31 -5.26
N ALA A 125 -36.36 27.65 -4.14
CA ALA A 125 -35.32 27.19 -3.22
C ALA A 125 -34.46 26.07 -3.85
N GLU A 126 -35.07 25.13 -4.57
CA GLU A 126 -34.37 24.06 -5.29
C GLU A 126 -33.54 24.60 -6.46
N ASP A 127 -34.06 25.57 -7.21
CA ASP A 127 -33.34 26.23 -8.30
C ASP A 127 -32.15 27.04 -7.78
N ALA A 128 -32.32 27.79 -6.69
CA ALA A 128 -31.22 28.53 -6.06
C ALA A 128 -30.13 27.58 -5.50
N ALA A 129 -30.55 26.46 -4.91
CA ALA A 129 -29.63 25.42 -4.44
C ALA A 129 -28.85 24.78 -5.61
N ALA A 130 -29.53 24.49 -6.72
CA ALA A 130 -28.90 23.95 -7.92
C ALA A 130 -27.90 24.94 -8.54
N ALA A 131 -28.25 26.22 -8.60
CA ALA A 131 -27.36 27.27 -9.10
C ALA A 131 -26.08 27.38 -8.25
N LEU A 132 -26.19 27.33 -6.92
CA LEU A 132 -25.03 27.33 -6.02
C LEU A 132 -24.16 26.08 -6.17
N ALA A 133 -24.78 24.92 -6.43
CA ALA A 133 -24.06 23.68 -6.69
C ALA A 133 -23.32 23.71 -8.05
N GLU A 134 -23.91 24.32 -9.07
CA GLU A 134 -23.32 24.47 -10.41
C GLU A 134 -22.03 25.31 -10.38
N ILE A 135 -22.02 26.38 -9.56
CA ILE A 135 -20.82 27.21 -9.34
C ILE A 135 -19.89 26.67 -8.24
N ASN A 136 -20.17 25.48 -7.70
CA ASN A 136 -19.37 24.79 -6.69
C ASN A 136 -19.25 25.52 -5.34
N GLU A 137 -20.24 26.37 -4.99
CA GLU A 137 -20.32 27.05 -3.69
C GLU A 137 -21.10 26.24 -2.64
N ALA A 138 -21.99 25.35 -3.07
CA ALA A 138 -22.76 24.48 -2.18
C ALA A 138 -22.77 23.02 -2.63
N VAL A 139 -23.00 22.11 -1.69
CA VAL A 139 -23.22 20.69 -1.94
C VAL A 139 -24.66 20.34 -1.59
N THR A 140 -25.35 19.66 -2.49
CA THR A 140 -26.70 19.15 -2.24
C THR A 140 -26.69 17.63 -2.19
N ASP A 141 -27.24 17.04 -1.14
CA ASP A 141 -27.34 15.58 -1.00
C ASP A 141 -28.64 15.20 -0.28
N THR A 142 -29.11 13.96 -0.48
CA THR A 142 -30.29 13.42 0.23
C THR A 142 -29.82 12.58 1.39
N VAL A 143 -30.09 13.05 2.62
CA VAL A 143 -29.77 12.27 3.83
C VAL A 143 -30.95 11.39 4.17
N ILE A 144 -30.74 10.08 4.11
CA ILE A 144 -31.67 9.10 4.69
C ILE A 144 -31.38 9.07 6.19
N GLN A 145 -32.23 9.69 7.00
CA GLN A 145 -32.16 9.50 8.45
C GLN A 145 -32.53 8.04 8.75
N ARG A 146 -31.53 7.22 9.09
CA ARG A 146 -31.73 5.90 9.68
C ARG A 146 -31.81 6.08 11.18
N ASP A 147 -33.01 6.17 11.72
CA ASP A 147 -33.21 5.94 13.14
C ASP A 147 -32.95 4.46 13.43
N GLU A 148 -31.93 4.15 14.22
CA GLU A 148 -31.60 2.78 14.64
C GLU A 148 -32.73 2.11 15.46
N SER A 149 -33.77 2.86 15.83
CA SER A 149 -34.91 2.41 16.64
C SER A 149 -36.18 2.07 15.86
N ASP A 150 -36.35 2.49 14.60
CA ASP A 150 -37.59 2.24 13.85
C ASP A 150 -37.36 1.44 12.55
N LYS A 151 -37.81 0.19 12.56
CA LYS A 151 -37.83 -0.71 11.39
C LYS A 151 -39.00 -0.42 10.43
N GLN A 152 -39.34 0.85 10.23
CA GLN A 152 -40.31 1.26 9.21
C GLN A 152 -39.69 2.33 8.30
N ASP A 153 -39.35 1.88 7.09
CA ASP A 153 -38.83 2.67 5.97
C ASP A 153 -39.87 3.69 5.45
N THR A 154 -40.19 4.72 6.24
CA THR A 154 -41.02 5.85 5.79
C THR A 154 -40.56 7.18 6.40
N ALA A 155 -39.25 7.44 6.47
CA ALA A 155 -38.77 8.81 6.69
C ALA A 155 -38.81 9.57 5.35
N PRO A 156 -39.34 10.81 5.30
CA PRO A 156 -39.33 11.59 4.07
C PRO A 156 -37.89 11.87 3.64
N GLU A 157 -37.54 11.52 2.41
CA GLU A 157 -36.27 11.89 1.80
C GLU A 157 -36.23 13.41 1.65
N GLU A 158 -35.50 14.08 2.53
CA GLU A 158 -35.35 15.52 2.48
C GLU A 158 -33.98 15.88 1.89
N LYS A 159 -33.98 16.67 0.82
CA LYS A 159 -32.76 17.17 0.20
C LYS A 159 -32.15 18.23 1.11
N LEU A 160 -30.89 18.01 1.50
CA LEU A 160 -30.11 18.95 2.27
C LEU A 160 -29.17 19.72 1.35
N ILE A 161 -28.89 20.96 1.73
CA ILE A 161 -27.88 21.82 1.14
C ILE A 161 -26.94 22.31 2.23
N CYS A 162 -25.65 22.33 1.94
CA CYS A 162 -24.63 22.89 2.82
C CYS A 162 -23.64 23.69 1.97
N ASP A 163 -23.14 24.81 2.51
CA ASP A 163 -21.98 25.48 1.93
C ASP A 163 -20.79 24.51 1.85
N ARG A 164 -20.04 24.55 0.74
CA ARG A 164 -18.96 23.61 0.47
C ARG A 164 -17.81 23.73 1.48
N GLU A 165 -17.38 24.94 1.79
CA GLU A 165 -16.27 25.17 2.72
C GLU A 165 -16.69 24.81 4.15
N ASN A 166 -17.92 25.15 4.53
CA ASN A 166 -18.45 24.80 5.84
C ASN A 166 -18.63 23.28 6.00
N LEU A 167 -19.13 22.57 4.98
CA LEU A 167 -19.24 21.11 4.99
C LEU A 167 -17.86 20.46 5.19
N ASP A 168 -16.85 20.92 4.44
CA ASP A 168 -15.48 20.45 4.60
C ASP A 168 -14.95 20.69 6.01
N MET A 169 -15.25 21.84 6.61
CA MET A 169 -14.87 22.17 7.99
C MET A 169 -15.59 21.26 9.01
N LEU A 170 -16.89 21.06 8.88
CA LEU A 170 -17.69 20.18 9.76
C LEU A 170 -17.20 18.74 9.68
N LEU A 171 -16.93 18.22 8.48
CA LEU A 171 -16.35 16.89 8.29
C LEU A 171 -14.96 16.79 8.94
N ARG A 172 -14.10 17.82 8.80
CA ARG A 172 -12.81 17.87 9.48
C ARG A 172 -12.94 17.85 11.00
N LEU A 173 -13.88 18.62 11.57
CA LEU A 173 -14.13 18.66 13.01
C LEU A 173 -14.69 17.34 13.54
N SER A 174 -15.64 16.73 12.83
CA SER A 174 -16.19 15.41 13.16
C SER A 174 -15.09 14.35 13.15
N ARG A 175 -14.29 14.29 12.08
CA ARG A 175 -13.14 13.39 11.98
C ARG A 175 -12.15 13.62 13.11
N LYS A 176 -11.85 14.88 13.46
CA LYS A 176 -10.92 15.21 14.56
C LYS A 176 -11.45 14.73 15.92
N LYS A 177 -12.76 14.86 16.18
CA LYS A 177 -13.41 14.37 17.39
C LYS A 177 -13.41 12.85 17.49
N GLU A 178 -13.51 12.17 16.35
CA GLU A 178 -13.49 10.71 16.26
C GLU A 178 -12.08 10.09 16.20
N ARG A 179 -11.01 10.90 16.12
CA ARG A 179 -9.63 10.39 16.06
C ARG A 179 -9.34 9.53 17.30
N PRO A 180 -9.11 8.22 17.16
CA PRO A 180 -8.77 7.38 18.29
C PRO A 180 -7.40 7.78 18.84
N GLU A 181 -7.27 7.76 20.17
CA GLU A 181 -5.98 8.00 20.82
C GLU A 181 -5.01 6.87 20.49
N VAL A 182 -3.92 7.20 19.78
CA VAL A 182 -2.90 6.22 19.39
C VAL A 182 -2.03 5.89 20.60
N LYS A 183 -2.25 4.69 21.17
CA LYS A 183 -1.38 4.15 22.22
C LYS A 183 -0.09 3.58 21.63
N GLU A 184 1.04 4.09 22.10
CA GLU A 184 2.38 3.61 21.75
C GLU A 184 2.64 2.22 22.32
N ARG A 185 3.18 1.31 21.51
CA ARG A 185 3.49 -0.09 21.85
C ARG A 185 4.98 -0.35 21.81
N PRO A 186 5.51 -1.37 22.52
CA PRO A 186 6.91 -1.73 22.42
C PRO A 186 7.36 -2.05 20.98
N ALA A 187 8.58 -1.69 20.61
CA ALA A 187 9.14 -1.93 19.27
C ALA A 187 9.08 -3.41 18.87
N THR A 188 9.21 -4.33 19.82
CA THR A 188 9.13 -5.78 19.59
C THR A 188 7.80 -6.22 18.95
N VAL A 189 6.71 -5.47 19.14
CA VAL A 189 5.39 -5.78 18.56
C VAL A 189 5.38 -5.60 17.04
N ILE A 190 6.30 -4.81 16.46
CA ILE A 190 6.39 -4.64 15.01
C ILE A 190 6.62 -5.99 14.30
N VAL A 191 7.32 -6.93 14.93
CA VAL A 191 7.67 -8.22 14.34
C VAL A 191 6.43 -9.11 14.11
N PRO A 192 5.62 -9.46 15.14
CA PRO A 192 4.40 -10.22 14.91
C PRO A 192 3.37 -9.43 14.11
N PHE A 193 3.35 -8.10 14.23
CA PHE A 193 2.46 -7.25 13.43
C PHE A 193 2.77 -7.37 11.93
N LEU A 194 4.03 -7.20 11.51
CA LEU A 194 4.43 -7.37 10.11
C LEU A 194 4.24 -8.81 9.65
N ALA A 195 4.51 -9.80 10.50
CA ALA A 195 4.29 -11.21 10.17
C ALA A 195 2.81 -11.51 9.87
N LEU A 196 1.88 -11.00 10.68
CA LEU A 196 0.43 -11.12 10.43
C LEU A 196 0.02 -10.35 9.18
N ARG A 197 0.47 -9.08 9.07
CA ARG A 197 0.16 -8.23 7.92
C ARG A 197 0.56 -8.88 6.61
N GLN A 198 1.77 -9.45 6.57
CA GLN A 198 2.36 -10.13 5.42
C GLN A 198 1.84 -11.57 5.21
N GLY A 199 1.01 -12.10 6.12
CA GLY A 199 0.43 -13.44 5.99
C GLY A 199 1.35 -14.58 6.40
N ILE A 200 2.46 -14.30 7.08
CA ILE A 200 3.45 -15.29 7.54
C ILE A 200 2.96 -16.04 8.79
N ALA A 201 2.31 -15.32 9.71
CA ALA A 201 1.82 -15.86 10.98
C ALA A 201 0.29 -16.05 11.01
N ALA A 202 -0.37 -16.09 9.85
CA ALA A 202 -1.76 -16.49 9.77
C ALA A 202 -1.80 -18.00 10.05
N GLY A 203 -2.40 -18.43 11.17
CA GLY A 203 -2.44 -19.85 11.57
C GLY A 203 -3.01 -20.81 10.52
N GLU A 204 -3.13 -22.10 10.86
CA GLU A 204 -3.43 -23.25 9.97
C GLU A 204 -4.69 -23.17 9.07
N ASN A 205 -5.44 -22.06 9.03
CA ASN A 205 -6.59 -21.84 8.15
C ASN A 205 -6.38 -20.68 7.14
N PRO A 206 -5.64 -20.90 6.04
CA PRO A 206 -5.57 -19.96 4.92
C PRO A 206 -6.90 -19.81 4.14
N LYS A 207 -7.90 -20.68 4.39
CA LYS A 207 -9.15 -20.76 3.61
C LYS A 207 -10.19 -19.64 3.85
N GLN A 208 -9.99 -18.75 4.83
CA GLN A 208 -10.96 -17.69 5.14
C GLN A 208 -10.62 -16.31 4.55
N SER A 209 -9.48 -16.17 3.88
CA SER A 209 -9.17 -14.97 3.10
C SER A 209 -9.83 -15.10 1.73
N SER A 210 -10.89 -14.33 1.46
CA SER A 210 -11.47 -14.19 0.12
C SER A 210 -10.47 -13.65 -0.91
N ASP A 211 -9.35 -13.09 -0.45
CA ASP A 211 -8.25 -12.58 -1.27
C ASP A 211 -7.12 -13.62 -1.33
N ASN A 212 -7.24 -14.56 -2.27
CA ASN A 212 -6.46 -15.81 -2.34
C ASN A 212 -5.11 -15.69 -3.08
N SER A 213 -4.56 -14.48 -3.21
CA SER A 213 -3.30 -14.25 -3.94
C SER A 213 -2.13 -14.07 -2.96
N PHE A 214 -1.31 -15.11 -2.82
CA PHE A 214 -0.10 -15.17 -1.98
C PHE A 214 0.90 -14.01 -2.24
N TRP A 215 0.85 -13.36 -3.40
CA TRP A 215 1.78 -12.32 -3.83
C TRP A 215 1.32 -10.88 -3.54
N LYS A 216 0.00 -10.61 -3.36
CA LYS A 216 -0.53 -9.22 -3.25
C LYS A 216 0.09 -8.43 -2.10
N LYS A 217 0.38 -9.10 -0.98
CA LYS A 217 1.02 -8.49 0.19
C LYS A 217 2.47 -8.08 -0.05
N THR A 218 3.07 -8.56 -1.12
CA THR A 218 4.43 -8.22 -1.58
C THR A 218 4.41 -7.50 -2.94
N ALA A 219 3.24 -7.05 -3.39
CA ALA A 219 3.11 -6.33 -4.66
C ALA A 219 4.02 -5.11 -4.68
N ALA A 220 4.66 -4.83 -5.81
CA ALA A 220 5.61 -3.75 -6.08
C ALA A 220 6.88 -3.73 -5.20
N LEU A 221 7.20 -4.81 -4.48
CA LEU A 221 8.46 -4.92 -3.74
C LEU A 221 9.52 -5.64 -4.59
N PRO A 222 10.69 -5.04 -4.83
CA PRO A 222 11.80 -5.76 -5.45
C PRO A 222 12.53 -6.66 -4.45
N ALA A 223 12.77 -7.91 -4.83
CA ALA A 223 13.56 -8.87 -4.04
C ALA A 223 14.44 -9.76 -4.94
N PRO A 224 15.53 -10.35 -4.42
CA PRO A 224 16.37 -11.25 -5.18
C PRO A 224 15.56 -12.39 -5.82
N ALA A 225 15.74 -12.60 -7.12
CA ALA A 225 14.95 -13.53 -7.94
C ALA A 225 14.81 -14.91 -7.29
N LYS A 226 15.91 -15.43 -6.72
CA LYS A 226 15.94 -16.73 -6.05
C LYS A 226 15.04 -16.81 -4.82
N LEU A 227 14.87 -15.73 -4.06
CA LEU A 227 14.16 -15.74 -2.79
C LEU A 227 12.65 -15.86 -2.94
N TRP A 228 12.07 -15.44 -4.07
CA TRP A 228 10.62 -15.48 -4.29
C TRP A 228 10.02 -16.85 -4.06
N GLU A 229 10.47 -17.85 -4.82
CA GLU A 229 9.93 -19.22 -4.74
C GLU A 229 10.58 -20.07 -3.64
N THR A 230 11.74 -19.65 -3.10
CA THR A 230 12.45 -20.43 -2.07
C THR A 230 12.10 -20.01 -0.65
N GLU A 231 11.83 -18.72 -0.40
CA GLU A 231 11.70 -18.19 0.95
C GLU A 231 10.46 -17.31 1.13
N ILE A 232 10.20 -16.34 0.23
CA ILE A 232 9.15 -15.32 0.39
C ILE A 232 7.75 -15.94 0.27
N PHE A 233 7.46 -16.67 -0.80
CA PHE A 233 6.15 -17.31 -0.96
C PHE A 233 5.94 -18.48 0.00
N PRO A 234 6.91 -19.40 0.21
CA PRO A 234 6.75 -20.47 1.19
C PRO A 234 6.53 -19.98 2.63
N ALA A 235 7.01 -18.78 2.98
CA ALA A 235 6.73 -18.19 4.30
C ALA A 235 5.27 -17.73 4.45
N ARG A 236 4.58 -17.42 3.34
CA ARG A 236 3.19 -16.91 3.32
C ARG A 236 2.16 -18.00 2.99
N ASP A 237 2.57 -18.98 2.20
CA ASP A 237 1.78 -20.16 1.88
C ASP A 237 2.69 -21.39 1.85
N ILE A 238 2.55 -22.24 2.87
CA ILE A 238 3.30 -23.50 3.01
C ILE A 238 3.08 -24.45 1.82
N ASN A 239 1.93 -24.33 1.15
CA ASN A 239 1.53 -25.15 0.00
C ASN A 239 1.86 -24.47 -1.33
N TYR A 240 2.58 -23.33 -1.32
CA TYR A 240 3.01 -22.66 -2.54
C TYR A 240 3.62 -23.65 -3.52
N SER A 241 3.20 -23.57 -4.78
CA SER A 241 3.80 -24.32 -5.89
C SER A 241 4.00 -23.39 -7.08
N PRO A 242 5.05 -23.61 -7.90
CA PRO A 242 5.35 -22.76 -9.06
C PRO A 242 4.16 -22.57 -10.02
N ASN A 243 3.32 -23.59 -10.17
CA ASN A 243 2.12 -23.55 -11.01
C ASN A 243 1.10 -22.48 -10.57
N MET A 244 1.07 -22.11 -9.28
CA MET A 244 0.18 -21.05 -8.79
C MET A 244 0.59 -19.69 -9.34
N LEU A 245 1.90 -19.40 -9.36
CA LEU A 245 2.45 -18.17 -9.94
C LEU A 245 2.26 -18.16 -11.46
N ASP A 246 2.55 -19.28 -12.11
CA ASP A 246 2.43 -19.38 -13.57
C ASP A 246 0.99 -19.18 -14.04
N ARG A 247 0.01 -19.73 -13.30
CA ARG A 247 -1.41 -19.49 -13.58
C ARG A 247 -1.76 -18.00 -13.45
N GLN A 248 -1.29 -17.31 -12.41
CA GLN A 248 -1.58 -15.88 -12.22
C GLN A 248 -1.02 -15.00 -13.34
N ILE A 249 0.19 -15.32 -13.83
CA ILE A 249 0.79 -14.62 -14.97
C ILE A 249 0.02 -14.94 -16.26
N GLN A 250 -0.32 -16.21 -16.49
CA GLN A 250 -1.05 -16.66 -17.68
C GLN A 250 -2.48 -16.10 -17.76
N ASP A 251 -3.16 -15.97 -16.61
CA ASP A 251 -4.49 -15.38 -16.50
C ASP A 251 -4.46 -13.84 -16.63
N GLY A 252 -3.26 -13.24 -16.76
CA GLY A 252 -3.07 -11.79 -16.88
C GLY A 252 -3.27 -11.02 -15.59
N GLY A 253 -3.39 -11.69 -14.44
CA GLY A 253 -3.58 -11.05 -13.14
C GLY A 253 -2.30 -10.56 -12.48
N LEU A 254 -1.12 -10.92 -13.02
CA LEU A 254 0.17 -10.63 -12.43
C LEU A 254 1.25 -10.40 -13.49
N VAL A 255 2.04 -9.36 -13.30
CA VAL A 255 3.22 -9.05 -14.11
C VAL A 255 4.43 -9.05 -13.20
N TRP A 256 5.55 -9.57 -13.71
CA TRP A 256 6.85 -9.47 -13.06
C TRP A 256 7.72 -8.45 -13.80
N PHE A 257 8.65 -7.81 -13.08
CA PHE A 257 9.57 -6.83 -13.64
C PHE A 257 10.92 -6.91 -12.93
N GLY A 258 12.01 -6.53 -13.58
CA GLY A 258 13.30 -6.42 -12.91
C GLY A 258 13.52 -5.05 -12.27
N HIS A 259 14.30 -5.00 -11.20
CA HIS A 259 14.63 -3.76 -10.49
C HIS A 259 16.04 -3.85 -9.89
N GLY A 260 17.04 -3.57 -10.73
CA GLY A 260 18.44 -3.84 -10.44
C GLY A 260 18.82 -5.30 -10.70
N LYS A 261 20.13 -5.57 -10.64
CA LYS A 261 20.71 -6.85 -11.04
C LYS A 261 20.15 -8.00 -10.20
N GLN A 262 19.51 -8.98 -10.86
CA GLN A 262 18.94 -10.19 -10.26
C GLN A 262 17.86 -9.95 -9.19
N ASN A 263 17.25 -8.77 -9.18
CA ASN A 263 16.10 -8.45 -8.35
C ASN A 263 14.86 -8.36 -9.23
N ILE A 264 13.78 -8.96 -8.75
CA ILE A 264 12.48 -9.01 -9.43
C ILE A 264 11.43 -8.44 -8.49
N GLY A 265 10.51 -7.65 -9.01
CA GLY A 265 9.26 -7.27 -8.37
C GLY A 265 8.05 -7.86 -9.11
N LEU A 266 6.90 -7.81 -8.45
CA LEU A 266 5.64 -8.37 -8.95
C LEU A 266 4.52 -7.38 -8.68
N CYS A 267 3.65 -7.11 -9.63
CA CYS A 267 2.49 -6.22 -9.43
C CYS A 267 1.30 -6.66 -10.27
N ALA A 268 0.12 -6.15 -9.93
CA ALA A 268 -1.01 -6.21 -10.86
C ALA A 268 -0.66 -5.37 -12.11
N PRO A 269 -1.18 -5.72 -13.30
CA PRO A 269 -0.99 -4.87 -14.48
C PRO A 269 -1.46 -3.43 -14.27
N GLU A 270 -2.53 -3.23 -13.51
CA GLU A 270 -3.09 -1.91 -13.16
C GLU A 270 -2.22 -1.09 -12.20
N ASP A 271 -1.28 -1.70 -11.48
CA ASP A 271 -0.38 -1.03 -10.54
C ASP A 271 0.99 -0.65 -11.17
N ILE A 272 1.18 -0.89 -12.47
CA ILE A 272 2.49 -0.77 -13.14
C ILE A 272 3.02 0.68 -13.14
N ASP A 273 2.14 1.67 -13.24
CA ASP A 273 2.41 3.11 -13.18
C ASP A 273 2.77 3.59 -11.77
N LEU A 274 2.36 2.84 -10.75
CA LEU A 274 2.77 3.08 -9.37
C LEU A 274 4.25 2.74 -9.18
N VAL A 275 4.74 1.71 -9.88
CA VAL A 275 6.11 1.19 -9.78
C VAL A 275 7.10 1.99 -10.60
N PHE A 276 6.73 2.39 -11.82
CA PHE A 276 7.59 3.10 -12.75
C PHE A 276 7.17 4.57 -12.83
N SER A 277 8.04 5.49 -12.40
CA SER A 277 7.79 6.92 -12.51
C SER A 277 8.48 7.48 -13.76
N PRO A 278 7.77 8.11 -14.71
CA PRO A 278 8.35 8.70 -15.93
C PRO A 278 9.43 9.77 -15.64
N ALA A 279 9.34 10.40 -14.47
CA ALA A 279 10.20 11.50 -14.05
C ALA A 279 11.67 11.13 -13.77
N GLU A 280 11.99 9.83 -13.64
CA GLU A 280 13.39 9.39 -13.58
C GLU A 280 13.96 9.34 -15.00
N LYS A 281 14.19 10.54 -15.57
CA LYS A 281 15.06 10.73 -16.73
C LYS A 281 16.47 10.26 -16.37
N GLU A 282 16.72 8.96 -16.44
CA GLU A 282 18.08 8.45 -16.37
C GLU A 282 18.82 8.74 -17.67
N LYS A 283 20.12 9.03 -17.49
CA LYS A 283 21.11 9.39 -18.50
C LYS A 283 20.93 8.58 -19.77
N LYS A 284 21.13 9.25 -20.92
CA LYS A 284 21.27 8.62 -22.24
C LYS A 284 21.95 7.25 -22.07
N PRO A 285 21.38 6.17 -22.63
CA PRO A 285 21.99 4.85 -22.52
C PRO A 285 23.45 4.96 -22.97
N ASP A 286 24.36 4.36 -22.20
CA ASP A 286 25.73 4.19 -22.67
C ASP A 286 25.67 3.61 -24.08
N SER A 287 26.44 4.19 -25.01
CA SER A 287 26.47 3.86 -26.43
C SER A 287 27.09 2.48 -26.73
N GLY A 288 26.77 1.47 -25.92
CA GLY A 288 27.15 0.07 -26.07
C GLY A 288 25.99 -0.82 -26.50
N LEU A 289 26.19 -2.14 -26.44
CA LEU A 289 25.21 -3.19 -26.80
C LEU A 289 23.82 -3.04 -26.14
N HIS A 290 23.77 -2.34 -25.00
CA HIS A 290 22.59 -2.15 -24.17
C HIS A 290 21.61 -1.08 -24.70
N GLY A 291 22.07 -0.14 -25.54
CA GLY A 291 21.20 0.88 -26.15
C GLY A 291 20.39 0.38 -27.36
N LEU A 292 20.69 -0.82 -27.87
CA LEU A 292 20.14 -1.32 -29.14
C LEU A 292 18.67 -1.73 -29.05
N LEU A 293 18.23 -2.35 -27.96
CA LEU A 293 16.81 -2.72 -27.78
C LEU A 293 15.92 -1.47 -27.60
N PRO A 294 16.34 -0.45 -26.82
CA PRO A 294 15.69 0.86 -26.84
C PRO A 294 15.73 1.59 -28.19
N GLU A 295 16.82 1.48 -28.98
CA GLU A 295 16.89 2.08 -30.33
C GLU A 295 15.95 1.38 -31.33
N ILE A 296 15.80 0.05 -31.23
CA ILE A 296 14.81 -0.72 -32.00
C ILE A 296 13.40 -0.24 -31.67
N GLN A 297 13.12 0.07 -30.40
CA GLN A 297 11.82 0.57 -29.95
C GLN A 297 11.59 2.06 -30.27
N GLY A 298 12.62 2.91 -30.14
CA GLY A 298 12.53 4.37 -30.27
C GLY A 298 12.48 4.89 -31.72
N ARG A 299 12.74 4.05 -32.73
CA ARG A 299 12.65 4.43 -34.15
C ARG A 299 11.28 4.20 -34.78
N GLY A 300 10.25 3.91 -33.98
CA GLY A 300 8.87 3.74 -34.46
C GLY A 300 8.49 2.30 -34.81
N GLU A 301 9.34 1.31 -34.49
CA GLU A 301 8.95 -0.09 -34.53
C GLU A 301 8.46 -0.51 -33.14
N ALA A 302 7.14 -0.68 -33.02
CA ALA A 302 6.39 -1.31 -31.94
C ALA A 302 6.78 -2.79 -31.74
N PHE A 303 8.09 -3.11 -31.72
CA PHE A 303 8.60 -4.46 -31.83
C PHE A 303 8.22 -5.29 -30.59
N PHE A 304 8.36 -4.71 -29.40
CA PHE A 304 8.02 -5.36 -28.13
C PHE A 304 6.59 -5.10 -27.64
N ASP A 305 5.76 -4.37 -28.39
CA ASP A 305 4.34 -4.14 -28.07
C ASP A 305 3.51 -5.42 -28.27
N SER A 306 4.08 -6.39 -28.98
CA SER A 306 3.58 -7.77 -29.06
C SER A 306 4.63 -8.74 -28.51
N PRO A 307 4.24 -9.79 -27.76
CA PRO A 307 5.19 -10.74 -27.19
C PRO A 307 6.05 -11.46 -28.24
N ARG A 308 7.38 -11.35 -28.12
CA ARG A 308 8.39 -11.90 -29.04
C ARG A 308 9.14 -13.09 -28.49
N ASP A 309 9.41 -14.08 -29.32
CA ASP A 309 10.31 -15.17 -28.92
C ASP A 309 11.79 -14.74 -28.99
N PHE A 310 12.66 -15.50 -28.33
CA PHE A 310 14.09 -15.19 -28.29
C PHE A 310 14.76 -15.20 -29.68
N TRP A 311 14.25 -15.99 -30.63
CA TRP A 311 14.85 -16.08 -31.97
C TRP A 311 14.54 -14.84 -32.80
N GLU A 312 13.31 -14.31 -32.71
CA GLU A 312 12.93 -13.03 -33.30
C GLU A 312 13.81 -11.89 -32.74
N ILE A 313 14.02 -11.87 -31.42
CA ILE A 313 14.87 -10.87 -30.76
C ILE A 313 16.31 -10.99 -31.23
N LYS A 314 16.85 -12.22 -31.29
CA LYS A 314 18.21 -12.48 -31.74
C LYS A 314 18.42 -12.10 -33.21
N GLU A 315 17.44 -12.35 -34.07
CA GLU A 315 17.50 -11.95 -35.48
C GLU A 315 17.56 -10.42 -35.62
N GLN A 316 16.69 -9.71 -34.90
CA GLN A 316 16.71 -8.24 -34.88
C GLN A 316 18.01 -7.70 -34.29
N PHE A 317 18.51 -8.31 -33.22
CA PHE A 317 19.79 -7.95 -32.61
C PHE A 317 20.95 -8.12 -33.59
N ALA A 318 20.98 -9.22 -34.36
CA ALA A 318 22.01 -9.50 -35.36
C ALA A 318 21.97 -8.53 -36.55
N LYS A 319 20.79 -8.07 -36.97
CA LYS A 319 20.65 -7.04 -38.02
C LYS A 319 21.33 -5.72 -37.63
N HIS A 320 21.29 -5.37 -36.34
CA HIS A 320 21.88 -4.15 -35.80
C HIS A 320 23.36 -4.31 -35.40
N GLN A 321 23.86 -5.54 -35.28
CA GLN A 321 25.29 -5.85 -35.07
C GLN A 321 25.78 -7.07 -35.87
N PRO A 322 26.20 -6.88 -37.14
CA PRO A 322 26.63 -7.98 -38.00
C PRO A 322 28.02 -8.57 -37.68
N ASN A 323 28.81 -7.97 -36.76
CA ASN A 323 30.24 -8.27 -36.58
C ASN A 323 30.65 -9.07 -35.31
N THR A 324 29.72 -9.65 -34.53
CA THR A 324 30.07 -10.38 -33.30
C THR A 324 29.87 -11.89 -33.42
N ALA A 325 30.98 -12.64 -33.37
CA ALA A 325 30.96 -14.12 -33.29
C ALA A 325 30.29 -14.67 -32.00
N THR A 326 29.96 -13.79 -31.05
CA THR A 326 29.29 -14.06 -29.77
C THR A 326 27.84 -13.54 -29.70
N ALA A 327 27.21 -13.25 -30.84
CA ALA A 327 25.86 -12.65 -30.93
C ALA A 327 24.77 -13.33 -30.06
N GLY A 328 24.91 -14.64 -29.77
CA GLY A 328 23.98 -15.36 -28.88
C GLY A 328 24.05 -14.89 -27.42
N ASN A 329 25.22 -14.98 -26.78
CA ASN A 329 25.38 -14.62 -25.36
C ASN A 329 25.29 -13.12 -25.15
N ASP A 330 25.75 -12.33 -26.12
CA ASP A 330 25.64 -10.87 -26.08
C ASP A 330 24.16 -10.44 -26.12
N CYS A 331 23.32 -11.13 -26.91
CA CYS A 331 21.87 -10.91 -26.92
C CYS A 331 21.21 -11.32 -25.58
N VAL A 332 21.59 -12.46 -24.98
CA VAL A 332 21.10 -12.87 -23.65
C VAL A 332 21.45 -11.83 -22.58
N ASN A 333 22.69 -11.33 -22.58
CA ASN A 333 23.14 -10.32 -21.63
C ASN A 333 22.43 -8.97 -21.84
N ALA A 334 22.21 -8.56 -23.09
CA ALA A 334 21.44 -7.36 -23.42
C ALA A 334 19.99 -7.49 -22.96
N LEU A 335 19.35 -8.63 -23.22
CA LEU A 335 17.98 -8.91 -22.78
C LEU A 335 17.84 -8.81 -21.26
N TRP A 336 18.69 -9.50 -20.49
CA TRP A 336 18.64 -9.42 -19.04
C TRP A 336 18.99 -8.03 -18.51
N HIS A 337 19.87 -7.29 -19.18
CA HIS A 337 20.14 -5.89 -18.83
C HIS A 337 18.85 -5.06 -18.89
N GLU A 338 18.08 -5.14 -19.97
CA GLU A 338 16.82 -4.40 -20.12
C GLU A 338 15.76 -4.83 -19.09
N VAL A 339 15.72 -6.12 -18.75
CA VAL A 339 14.89 -6.63 -17.65
C VAL A 339 15.28 -5.98 -16.33
N TRP A 340 16.58 -5.92 -15.99
CA TRP A 340 17.05 -5.32 -14.73
C TRP A 340 16.78 -3.81 -14.62
N GLN A 341 16.57 -3.15 -15.76
CA GLN A 341 16.14 -1.75 -15.84
C GLN A 341 14.61 -1.60 -15.79
N GLY A 342 13.87 -2.70 -15.66
CA GLY A 342 12.41 -2.71 -15.60
C GLY A 342 11.72 -2.40 -16.93
N ARG A 343 12.44 -2.49 -18.06
CA ARG A 343 11.88 -2.16 -19.38
C ARG A 343 11.26 -3.33 -20.11
N LEU A 344 11.68 -4.56 -19.80
CA LEU A 344 11.17 -5.78 -20.41
C LEU A 344 10.65 -6.75 -19.34
N SER A 345 9.64 -7.51 -19.72
CA SER A 345 9.11 -8.67 -19.00
C SER A 345 8.89 -9.85 -19.95
N ALA A 346 8.50 -11.01 -19.42
CA ALA A 346 8.05 -12.15 -20.19
C ALA A 346 6.71 -12.70 -19.69
N ASP A 347 6.01 -13.39 -20.57
CA ASP A 347 4.70 -14.03 -20.36
C ASP A 347 4.69 -15.22 -19.38
N SER A 348 5.84 -15.55 -18.79
CA SER A 348 6.00 -16.66 -17.84
C SER A 348 7.15 -16.38 -16.88
N PHE A 349 7.15 -17.07 -15.73
CA PHE A 349 8.25 -16.99 -14.75
C PHE A 349 9.39 -17.99 -15.03
N GLU A 350 9.18 -18.92 -15.96
CA GLU A 350 10.17 -19.91 -16.41
C GLU A 350 11.53 -19.31 -16.81
N PRO A 351 11.62 -18.16 -17.52
CA PRO A 351 12.90 -17.55 -17.88
C PRO A 351 13.73 -17.16 -16.65
N VAL A 352 13.06 -16.68 -15.59
CA VAL A 352 13.69 -16.32 -14.32
C VAL A 352 14.20 -17.58 -13.61
N ARG A 353 13.40 -18.66 -13.57
CA ARG A 353 13.80 -19.95 -12.99
C ARG A 353 15.06 -20.51 -13.65
N ARG A 354 15.08 -20.58 -14.99
CA ARG A 354 16.28 -21.00 -15.75
C ARG A 354 17.45 -20.04 -15.57
N GLY A 355 17.17 -18.74 -15.48
CA GLY A 355 18.18 -17.71 -15.21
C GLY A 355 18.89 -17.92 -13.87
N ILE A 356 18.17 -18.35 -12.83
CA ILE A 356 18.74 -18.68 -11.51
C ILE A 356 19.70 -19.88 -11.59
N GLU A 357 19.40 -20.88 -12.44
CA GLU A 357 20.24 -22.06 -12.64
C GLU A 357 21.48 -21.76 -13.48
N THR A 358 21.35 -20.90 -14.50
CA THR A 358 22.38 -20.63 -15.52
C THR A 358 23.16 -19.32 -15.29
N GLY A 359 22.88 -18.60 -14.20
CA GLY A 359 23.55 -17.34 -13.86
C GLY A 359 23.17 -16.16 -14.76
N PHE A 360 21.97 -16.16 -15.35
CA PHE A 360 21.43 -15.08 -16.19
C PHE A 360 22.38 -14.62 -17.31
N GLY A 361 23.08 -15.57 -17.96
CA GLY A 361 24.01 -15.30 -19.07
C GLY A 361 25.46 -15.01 -18.68
N THR A 362 25.76 -14.85 -17.39
CA THR A 362 27.13 -14.54 -16.91
C THR A 362 28.06 -15.76 -16.81
N ASP A 363 27.53 -16.96 -16.58
CA ASP A 363 28.31 -18.18 -16.31
C ASP A 363 28.48 -19.13 -17.51
N GLN A 364 27.87 -18.85 -18.67
CA GLN A 364 28.02 -19.73 -19.85
C GLN A 364 29.47 -19.78 -20.41
N LYS A 365 30.35 -18.85 -20.01
CA LYS A 365 31.79 -18.92 -20.33
C LYS A 365 32.54 -20.00 -19.53
N ALA A 366 32.01 -20.46 -18.40
CA ALA A 366 32.65 -21.48 -17.55
C ALA A 366 32.32 -22.91 -18.02
N GLU A 367 31.08 -23.16 -18.47
CA GLU A 367 30.68 -24.50 -18.94
C GLU A 367 31.31 -24.87 -20.29
N GLN A 368 31.45 -23.92 -21.22
CA GLN A 368 32.16 -24.18 -22.50
C GLN A 368 33.65 -24.48 -22.33
N LYS A 369 34.28 -24.03 -21.23
CA LYS A 369 35.67 -24.39 -20.91
C LYS A 369 35.80 -25.80 -20.32
N ASN A 370 34.78 -26.30 -19.61
CA ASN A 370 34.81 -27.64 -19.01
C ASN A 370 34.37 -28.76 -19.96
N GLU A 371 33.49 -28.49 -20.94
CA GLU A 371 33.16 -29.47 -21.98
C GLU A 371 34.34 -29.76 -22.93
N ASN A 372 35.22 -28.77 -23.16
CA ASN A 372 36.43 -28.93 -23.97
C ASN A 372 37.61 -29.61 -23.24
N GLN A 373 37.48 -29.96 -21.95
CA GLN A 373 38.54 -30.64 -21.19
C GLN A 373 38.12 -31.95 -20.53
N THR A 374 36.86 -32.38 -20.64
CA THR A 374 36.41 -33.69 -20.15
C THR A 374 35.51 -34.45 -21.14
N SER A 375 35.90 -34.48 -22.41
CA SER A 375 35.34 -35.44 -23.39
C SER A 375 36.40 -36.45 -23.83
N ALA A 376 36.87 -37.25 -22.87
CA ALA A 376 37.41 -38.58 -23.15
C ALA A 376 36.39 -39.59 -22.59
N VAL A 377 35.35 -39.86 -23.37
CA VAL A 377 34.41 -40.96 -23.10
C VAL A 377 35.18 -42.28 -23.25
N PRO A 378 35.21 -43.18 -22.25
CA PRO A 378 35.71 -44.52 -22.46
C PRO A 378 34.78 -45.24 -23.45
N ALA A 379 35.32 -45.61 -24.60
CA ALA A 379 34.67 -46.54 -25.52
C ALA A 379 34.60 -47.93 -24.86
N ASN A 380 33.52 -48.22 -24.14
CA ASN A 380 33.01 -49.58 -23.93
C ASN A 380 31.67 -49.57 -23.17
N SER A 381 30.58 -49.49 -23.93
CA SER A 381 29.30 -50.08 -23.54
C SER A 381 28.61 -50.60 -24.80
N SER A 382 29.04 -51.77 -25.24
CA SER A 382 28.39 -52.59 -26.25
C SER A 382 27.08 -53.15 -25.68
N ILE A 383 25.98 -52.45 -25.92
CA ILE A 383 24.63 -53.04 -25.88
C ILE A 383 24.31 -53.54 -27.29
N PRO A 384 24.00 -54.83 -27.52
CA PRO A 384 23.64 -55.31 -28.85
C PRO A 384 22.31 -54.70 -29.28
N SER A 385 22.35 -53.87 -30.33
CA SER A 385 21.19 -53.25 -30.94
C SER A 385 20.36 -54.25 -31.76
N LEU A 386 19.07 -54.35 -31.44
CA LEU A 386 18.04 -54.91 -32.34
C LEU A 386 17.85 -54.00 -33.58
N PRO A 387 17.60 -54.54 -34.78
CA PRO A 387 17.44 -53.74 -35.98
C PRO A 387 16.00 -53.22 -36.10
N GLY A 388 15.78 -51.94 -35.80
CA GLY A 388 14.48 -51.28 -35.98
C GLY A 388 14.63 -49.77 -36.11
N ARG A 389 14.22 -49.24 -37.26
CA ARG A 389 14.09 -47.81 -37.66
C ARG A 389 14.34 -46.77 -36.56
N TYR A 390 15.44 -46.02 -36.67
CA TYR A 390 15.53 -44.69 -36.07
C TYR A 390 14.61 -43.72 -36.84
N PRO A 391 13.75 -42.92 -36.16
CA PRO A 391 13.05 -41.85 -36.85
C PRO A 391 14.06 -40.85 -37.42
N ARG A 392 13.97 -40.59 -38.74
CA ARG A 392 14.74 -39.54 -39.41
C ARG A 392 14.16 -38.19 -39.00
N ILE A 393 14.57 -37.70 -37.82
CA ILE A 393 14.28 -36.35 -37.38
C ILE A 393 15.07 -35.38 -38.27
N PRO A 394 14.43 -34.37 -38.90
CA PRO A 394 15.12 -33.35 -39.68
C PRO A 394 16.25 -32.70 -38.87
N ARG A 395 17.40 -32.42 -39.51
CA ARG A 395 18.59 -31.86 -38.84
C ARG A 395 18.26 -30.55 -38.09
N ALA A 396 17.42 -29.70 -38.69
CA ALA A 396 16.90 -28.49 -38.06
C ALA A 396 16.11 -28.75 -36.77
N LEU A 397 15.32 -29.83 -36.72
CA LEU A 397 14.55 -30.21 -35.53
C LEU A 397 15.47 -30.84 -34.46
N ARG A 398 16.49 -31.60 -34.89
CA ARG A 398 17.50 -32.20 -34.00
C ARG A 398 18.42 -31.14 -33.37
N ASP A 399 18.83 -30.12 -34.12
CA ASP A 399 19.67 -29.03 -33.60
C ASP A 399 18.86 -28.08 -32.70
N ARG A 400 17.58 -27.84 -33.01
CA ARG A 400 16.63 -27.09 -32.15
C ARG A 400 16.27 -27.85 -30.86
N TRP A 401 16.25 -29.18 -30.89
CA TRP A 401 15.98 -30.01 -29.71
C TRP A 401 17.21 -30.36 -28.88
N LYS A 402 18.42 -30.33 -29.46
CA LYS A 402 19.66 -30.53 -28.70
C LYS A 402 19.94 -29.36 -27.76
N ASN A 403 19.74 -28.13 -28.24
CA ASN A 403 20.02 -26.90 -27.50
C ASN A 403 18.84 -25.93 -27.71
N GLY A 404 17.76 -26.05 -26.93
CA GLY A 404 16.60 -25.14 -27.01
C GLY A 404 16.99 -23.65 -26.93
N ALA A 405 16.01 -22.74 -27.07
CA ALA A 405 16.30 -21.30 -26.97
C ALA A 405 17.11 -20.97 -25.69
N PRO A 406 18.24 -20.24 -25.79
CA PRO A 406 19.08 -19.89 -24.64
C PRO A 406 18.30 -19.25 -23.48
N VAL A 407 17.23 -18.52 -23.81
CA VAL A 407 16.23 -18.04 -22.85
C VAL A 407 14.84 -18.39 -23.37
N THR A 408 13.98 -18.87 -22.49
CA THR A 408 12.57 -19.21 -22.79
C THR A 408 11.65 -17.99 -22.64
N GLY A 409 10.36 -18.18 -22.89
CA GLY A 409 9.33 -17.14 -22.72
C GLY A 409 9.13 -16.27 -23.95
N ARG A 410 8.01 -15.53 -23.96
CA ARG A 410 7.74 -14.46 -24.91
C ARG A 410 7.87 -13.12 -24.22
N TRP A 411 8.70 -12.25 -24.79
CA TRP A 411 9.16 -11.02 -24.17
C TRP A 411 8.40 -9.81 -24.72
N TYR A 412 8.07 -8.87 -23.84
CA TYR A 412 7.30 -7.68 -24.18
C TYR A 412 7.77 -6.47 -23.36
N SER A 413 7.40 -5.28 -23.83
CA SER A 413 7.78 -4.01 -23.22
C SER A 413 6.92 -3.68 -22.00
N LEU A 414 7.56 -3.11 -20.98
CA LEU A 414 6.91 -2.46 -19.84
C LEU A 414 6.91 -0.92 -19.97
N ALA A 415 7.39 -0.39 -21.09
CA ALA A 415 7.36 1.06 -21.34
C ALA A 415 5.90 1.54 -21.39
N LEU A 416 5.60 2.55 -20.58
CA LEU A 416 4.31 3.22 -20.58
C LEU A 416 4.33 4.33 -21.64
N GLU A 417 3.22 4.51 -22.35
CA GLU A 417 3.07 5.60 -23.31
C GLU A 417 3.17 6.94 -22.57
N ASN A 418 3.94 7.88 -23.13
CA ASN A 418 4.14 9.21 -22.54
C ASN A 418 2.92 10.10 -22.82
N ASP A 419 1.79 9.82 -22.19
CA ASP A 419 0.63 10.72 -22.24
C ASP A 419 0.78 11.78 -21.15
N GLU A 420 1.14 13.01 -21.54
CA GLU A 420 1.03 14.26 -20.77
C GLU A 420 1.30 14.12 -19.24
N THR A 421 2.38 13.44 -18.88
CA THR A 421 2.68 12.98 -17.50
C THR A 421 3.21 14.07 -16.54
N ASP A 422 3.15 15.34 -16.94
CA ASP A 422 3.56 16.50 -16.13
C ASP A 422 2.37 17.26 -15.51
N ASP A 423 1.16 16.67 -15.47
CA ASP A 423 0.04 17.23 -14.70
C ASP A 423 0.28 17.03 -13.18
N PRO A 424 0.43 18.11 -12.38
CA PRO A 424 0.59 18.00 -10.93
C PRO A 424 -0.54 17.26 -10.23
N LEU A 425 -1.76 17.31 -10.78
CA LEU A 425 -2.91 16.60 -10.21
C LEU A 425 -2.76 15.08 -10.39
N ASN A 426 -2.33 14.63 -11.56
CA ASN A 426 -2.08 13.21 -11.82
C ASN A 426 -0.96 12.66 -10.91
N GLU A 427 0.15 13.39 -10.75
CA GLU A 427 1.23 13.00 -9.83
C GLU A 427 0.73 12.88 -8.38
N GLU A 428 -0.15 13.80 -7.96
CA GLU A 428 -0.79 13.72 -6.65
C GLU A 428 -1.66 12.45 -6.49
N LEU A 429 -2.47 12.10 -7.48
CA LEU A 429 -3.31 10.89 -7.47
C LEU A 429 -2.43 9.63 -7.39
N LEU A 430 -1.43 9.52 -8.25
CA LEU A 430 -0.41 8.45 -8.23
C LEU A 430 0.23 8.29 -6.85
N ASN A 431 0.61 9.40 -6.22
CA ASN A 431 1.22 9.35 -4.88
C ASN A 431 0.23 8.90 -3.79
N ARG A 432 -1.07 9.22 -3.90
CA ARG A 432 -2.10 8.69 -2.99
C ARG A 432 -2.27 7.18 -3.18
N ASP A 433 -2.24 6.68 -4.41
CA ASP A 433 -2.36 5.25 -4.69
C ASP A 433 -1.12 4.47 -4.26
N ARG A 434 0.08 5.04 -4.44
CA ARG A 434 1.32 4.49 -3.83
C ARG A 434 1.21 4.39 -2.32
N VAL A 435 0.66 5.40 -1.63
CA VAL A 435 0.41 5.33 -0.17
C VAL A 435 -0.56 4.20 0.16
N ARG A 436 -1.65 4.03 -0.59
CA ARG A 436 -2.61 2.92 -0.39
C ARG A 436 -1.96 1.55 -0.60
N LEU A 437 -1.12 1.40 -1.62
CA LEU A 437 -0.35 0.17 -1.86
C LEU A 437 0.57 -0.14 -0.69
N LEU A 438 1.34 0.85 -0.21
CA LEU A 438 2.21 0.67 0.95
C LEU A 438 1.42 0.37 2.22
N LEU A 439 0.24 0.95 2.43
CA LEU A 439 -0.62 0.63 3.57
C LEU A 439 -1.12 -0.81 3.50
N ARG A 440 -1.48 -1.34 2.32
CA ARG A 440 -1.80 -2.76 2.15
C ARG A 440 -0.60 -3.63 2.58
N ARG A 441 0.61 -3.27 2.17
CA ARG A 441 1.86 -4.00 2.46
C ARG A 441 2.30 -3.94 3.92
N TRP A 442 2.40 -2.74 4.48
CA TRP A 442 3.01 -2.50 5.79
C TRP A 442 2.00 -2.25 6.91
N GLY A 443 0.79 -1.80 6.58
CA GLY A 443 -0.24 -1.40 7.55
C GLY A 443 0.06 -0.05 8.23
N ILE A 444 1.29 0.12 8.71
CA ILE A 444 1.82 1.35 9.32
C ILE A 444 3.02 1.81 8.51
N LEU A 445 2.96 3.04 8.01
CA LEU A 445 4.03 3.68 7.25
C LEU A 445 4.92 4.46 8.20
N CYS A 446 6.21 4.18 8.17
CA CYS A 446 7.23 4.91 8.92
C CYS A 446 8.50 5.00 8.10
N ARG A 447 9.34 6.00 8.41
CA ARG A 447 10.53 6.30 7.63
C ARG A 447 11.49 5.10 7.48
N PRO A 448 11.85 4.34 8.55
CA PRO A 448 12.75 3.18 8.42
C PRO A 448 12.24 2.07 7.49
N LEU A 449 10.92 1.92 7.33
CA LEU A 449 10.34 0.95 6.41
C LEU A 449 10.42 1.46 4.95
N LEU A 450 10.07 2.72 4.72
CA LEU A 450 10.04 3.31 3.37
C LEU A 450 11.44 3.60 2.81
N GLU A 451 12.47 3.73 3.64
CA GLU A 451 13.87 3.88 3.19
C GLU A 451 14.40 2.62 2.47
N ARG A 452 13.69 1.49 2.58
CA ARG A 452 14.01 0.24 1.89
C ARG A 452 13.24 0.05 0.58
N GLU A 453 12.30 0.95 0.31
CA GLU A 453 11.45 0.88 -0.87
C GLU A 453 12.13 1.49 -2.10
N SER A 454 11.60 1.18 -3.29
CA SER A 454 12.09 1.81 -4.52
C SER A 454 11.77 3.32 -4.53
N PRO A 455 12.51 4.14 -5.29
CA PRO A 455 12.42 5.60 -5.23
C PRO A 455 11.00 6.22 -5.33
N PRO A 456 10.07 5.68 -6.15
CA PRO A 456 8.69 6.19 -6.22
C PRO A 456 7.93 6.09 -4.90
N PHE A 457 8.33 5.18 -4.02
CA PHE A 457 7.73 4.92 -2.71
C PHE A 457 8.50 5.57 -1.54
N SER A 458 9.46 6.45 -1.84
CA SER A 458 10.29 7.10 -0.82
C SER A 458 9.48 7.97 0.14
N TRP A 459 9.92 8.01 1.41
CA TRP A 459 9.27 8.79 2.47
C TRP A 459 9.11 10.27 2.09
N ALA A 460 10.17 10.88 1.54
CA ALA A 460 10.17 12.30 1.18
C ALA A 460 9.13 12.63 0.10
N ARG A 461 8.98 11.76 -0.90
CA ARG A 461 8.02 11.92 -2.00
C ARG A 461 6.58 11.76 -1.53
N LEU A 462 6.32 10.79 -0.66
CA LEU A 462 4.96 10.44 -0.24
C LEU A 462 4.46 11.24 0.97
N LEU A 463 5.33 11.92 1.72
CA LEU A 463 4.94 12.69 2.92
C LEU A 463 3.85 13.75 2.64
N PRO A 464 3.89 14.56 1.57
CA PRO A 464 2.82 15.50 1.26
C PRO A 464 1.47 14.81 1.04
N ALA A 465 1.45 13.69 0.31
CA ALA A 465 0.25 12.90 0.08
C ALA A 465 -0.30 12.30 1.39
N MET A 466 0.57 11.71 2.23
CA MET A 466 0.17 11.19 3.54
C MET A 466 -0.43 12.29 4.45
N ARG A 467 0.12 13.51 4.43
CA ARG A 467 -0.44 14.64 5.19
C ARG A 467 -1.80 15.10 4.67
N ARG A 468 -1.98 15.15 3.35
CA ARG A 468 -3.30 15.45 2.76
C ARG A 468 -4.33 14.37 3.10
N MET A 469 -3.93 13.09 3.03
CA MET A 469 -4.78 11.97 3.42
C MET A 469 -5.09 11.98 4.94
N GLU A 470 -4.17 12.43 5.79
CA GLU A 470 -4.43 12.66 7.22
C GLU A 470 -5.48 13.76 7.46
N LEU A 471 -5.38 14.88 6.73
CA LEU A 471 -6.38 15.96 6.79
C LEU A 471 -7.75 15.51 6.25
N ALA A 472 -7.76 14.63 5.25
CA ALA A 472 -8.96 13.99 4.74
C ALA A 472 -9.53 12.91 5.68
N GLY A 473 -8.80 12.51 6.73
CA GLY A 473 -9.21 11.45 7.65
C GLY A 473 -9.07 10.04 7.07
N GLU A 474 -8.49 9.87 5.88
CA GLU A 474 -8.11 8.55 5.34
C GLU A 474 -7.00 7.91 6.20
N LEU A 475 -6.14 8.74 6.82
CA LEU A 475 -5.05 8.31 7.69
C LEU A 475 -5.13 8.97 9.07
N ILE A 476 -4.57 8.27 10.04
CA ILE A 476 -4.22 8.78 11.35
C ILE A 476 -2.69 8.84 11.47
N ALA A 477 -2.19 9.92 12.05
CA ALA A 477 -0.77 10.10 12.33
C ALA A 477 -0.52 10.00 13.85
N GLY A 478 0.54 9.31 14.25
CA GLY A 478 0.85 9.10 15.66
C GLY A 478 2.14 8.31 15.87
N ARG A 479 2.37 7.87 17.12
CA ARG A 479 3.44 6.93 17.48
C ARG A 479 2.80 5.59 17.82
N PHE A 480 2.80 4.65 16.87
CA PHE A 480 2.23 3.31 17.10
C PHE A 480 3.23 2.39 17.79
N PHE A 481 4.51 2.48 17.39
CA PHE A 481 5.62 1.75 18.01
C PHE A 481 6.65 2.69 18.63
N ALA A 482 7.11 2.33 19.82
CA ALA A 482 8.27 2.90 20.49
C ALA A 482 9.57 2.58 19.71
N GLY A 483 10.63 3.34 19.99
CA GLY A 483 11.93 3.17 19.35
C GLY A 483 12.02 3.70 17.91
N ILE A 484 10.90 4.12 17.32
CA ILE A 484 10.85 4.80 16.03
C ILE A 484 10.67 6.29 16.26
N ASN A 485 11.77 7.04 16.22
CA ASN A 485 11.79 8.50 16.41
C ASN A 485 11.33 9.27 15.15
N SER A 486 10.32 8.77 14.46
CA SER A 486 9.71 9.42 13.29
C SER A 486 8.19 9.35 13.36
N LEU A 487 7.53 10.24 12.61
CA LEU A 487 6.09 10.20 12.46
C LEU A 487 5.68 8.89 11.77
N GLN A 488 4.55 8.33 12.20
CA GLN A 488 4.00 7.11 11.63
C GLN A 488 2.57 7.38 11.16
N PHE A 489 2.19 6.82 10.00
CA PHE A 489 0.85 6.93 9.44
C PHE A 489 0.20 5.57 9.29
N ALA A 490 -1.09 5.48 9.56
CA ALA A 490 -1.85 4.25 9.37
C ALA A 490 -3.30 4.56 9.01
N SER A 491 -4.01 3.58 8.46
CA SER A 491 -5.47 3.67 8.38
C SER A 491 -6.09 3.53 9.78
N PRO A 492 -7.27 4.13 10.06
CA PRO A 492 -7.94 3.99 11.35
C PRO A 492 -8.23 2.53 11.77
N ALA A 493 -8.41 1.63 10.80
CA ALA A 493 -8.69 0.21 11.04
C ALA A 493 -7.50 -0.55 11.69
N ILE A 494 -6.30 0.03 11.72
CA ILE A 494 -5.08 -0.67 12.15
C ILE A 494 -5.07 -1.09 13.61
N LEU A 495 -5.86 -0.43 14.46
CA LEU A 495 -5.83 -0.65 15.91
C LEU A 495 -6.21 -2.09 16.28
N ARG A 496 -7.19 -2.68 15.58
CA ARG A 496 -7.58 -4.09 15.77
C ARG A 496 -6.49 -5.07 15.33
N GLU A 497 -5.68 -4.70 14.35
CA GLU A 497 -4.57 -5.54 13.88
C GLU A 497 -3.40 -5.53 14.88
N LEU A 498 -3.16 -4.39 15.53
CA LEU A 498 -2.14 -4.27 16.58
C LEU A 498 -2.47 -5.12 17.81
N GLU A 499 -3.73 -5.13 18.26
CA GLU A 499 -4.17 -5.97 19.39
C GLU A 499 -3.98 -7.47 19.09
N LYS A 500 -4.22 -7.90 17.86
CA LYS A 500 -3.96 -9.28 17.41
C LYS A 500 -2.46 -9.60 17.41
N ALA A 501 -1.63 -8.65 17.01
CA ALA A 501 -0.18 -8.82 17.01
C ALA A 501 0.40 -8.96 18.43
N GLU A 502 -0.13 -8.22 19.40
CA GLU A 502 0.28 -8.28 20.81
C GLU A 502 -0.07 -9.62 21.46
N SER A 503 -1.16 -10.25 21.02
CA SER A 503 -1.64 -11.53 21.55
C SER A 503 -1.13 -12.76 20.79
N LEU A 504 -0.27 -12.58 19.77
CA LEU A 504 0.23 -13.68 18.96
C LEU A 504 1.22 -14.55 19.75
N THR A 505 0.92 -15.84 19.88
CA THR A 505 1.79 -16.84 20.56
C THR A 505 2.35 -17.90 19.61
N GLU A 506 1.90 -17.92 18.36
CA GLU A 506 2.32 -18.92 17.39
C GLU A 506 3.78 -18.78 16.98
N ILE A 507 4.35 -19.90 16.51
CA ILE A 507 5.70 -19.96 15.98
C ILE A 507 5.65 -19.75 14.48
N TYR A 508 6.45 -18.82 13.99
CA TYR A 508 6.57 -18.51 12.57
C TYR A 508 8.03 -18.25 12.20
N TRP A 509 8.29 -18.25 10.91
CA TRP A 509 9.65 -18.08 10.39
C TRP A 509 9.63 -17.14 9.18
N MET A 510 10.78 -16.52 8.91
CA MET A 510 10.99 -15.75 7.70
C MET A 510 12.49 -15.70 7.37
N ASN A 511 12.82 -15.47 6.10
CA ASN A 511 14.20 -15.20 5.73
C ASN A 511 14.61 -13.80 6.22
N ALA A 512 15.88 -13.61 6.60
CA ALA A 512 16.37 -12.32 7.07
C ALA A 512 16.25 -11.25 5.97
N ALA A 513 16.27 -11.62 4.69
CA ALA A 513 16.03 -10.72 3.55
C ALA A 513 14.55 -10.55 3.16
N ASP A 514 13.60 -11.21 3.84
CA ASP A 514 12.16 -11.00 3.62
C ASP A 514 11.76 -9.55 3.95
N PRO A 515 10.82 -8.92 3.23
CA PRO A 515 10.28 -7.61 3.61
C PRO A 515 9.79 -7.52 5.07
N ALA A 516 9.12 -8.56 5.57
CA ALA A 516 8.59 -8.59 6.94
C ALA A 516 9.70 -8.69 8.00
N SER A 517 10.93 -9.00 7.59
CA SER A 517 12.05 -9.26 8.49
C SER A 517 12.50 -7.98 9.21
N PRO A 518 12.63 -8.05 10.56
CA PRO A 518 13.23 -6.96 11.31
C PRO A 518 14.75 -6.87 11.14
N ALA A 519 15.39 -7.82 10.44
CA ALA A 519 16.83 -7.81 10.21
C ALA A 519 17.28 -6.51 9.53
N GLY A 520 18.33 -5.90 10.09
CA GLY A 520 18.89 -4.62 9.65
C GLY A 520 17.97 -3.40 9.81
N LEU A 521 16.88 -3.48 10.60
CA LEU A 521 16.11 -2.30 10.98
C LEU A 521 16.81 -1.61 12.14
N GLU A 522 17.09 -0.32 11.98
CA GLU A 522 17.66 0.52 13.04
C GLU A 522 16.52 1.08 13.90
N ILE A 523 15.91 0.21 14.72
CA ILE A 523 14.81 0.57 15.63
C ILE A 523 15.18 0.12 17.04
N ASP A 524 15.18 1.06 17.98
CA ASP A 524 15.50 0.79 19.39
C ASP A 524 14.45 -0.13 20.03
N GLY A 525 14.90 -1.11 20.81
CA GLY A 525 14.03 -2.08 21.48
C GLY A 525 13.63 -3.30 20.63
N LEU A 526 14.19 -3.47 19.42
CA LEU A 526 14.17 -4.74 18.72
C LEU A 526 15.07 -5.79 19.42
N PRO A 527 14.87 -7.10 19.16
CA PRO A 527 15.70 -8.15 19.75
C PRO A 527 17.21 -7.97 19.48
N GLU A 528 18.04 -8.09 20.52
CA GLU A 528 19.49 -7.78 20.49
C GLU A 528 20.33 -8.68 19.55
N ASN A 529 19.81 -9.83 19.13
CA ASN A 529 20.52 -10.84 18.33
C ASN A 529 20.13 -10.88 16.84
N LEU A 530 19.46 -9.85 16.33
CA LEU A 530 19.06 -9.85 14.92
C LEU A 530 20.30 -9.82 14.00
N PRO A 531 20.39 -10.72 13.00
CA PRO A 531 21.51 -10.72 12.07
C PRO A 531 21.37 -9.58 11.05
N ALA A 532 22.43 -9.36 10.29
CA ALA A 532 22.35 -8.55 9.08
C ALA A 532 21.33 -9.12 8.08
N ARG A 533 20.71 -8.24 7.30
CA ARG A 533 19.77 -8.63 6.23
C ARG A 533 20.51 -9.47 5.19
N SER A 534 20.21 -10.76 5.12
CA SER A 534 20.97 -11.72 4.29
C SER A 534 20.06 -12.82 3.73
N PRO A 535 20.22 -13.22 2.45
CA PRO A 535 19.47 -14.34 1.87
C PRO A 535 19.83 -15.69 2.50
N ARG A 536 20.93 -15.78 3.26
CA ARG A 536 21.45 -17.01 3.86
C ARG A 536 21.02 -17.22 5.32
N SER A 537 20.25 -16.30 5.88
CA SER A 537 19.82 -16.34 7.28
C SER A 537 18.31 -16.46 7.36
N ARG A 538 17.81 -17.28 8.27
CA ARG A 538 16.37 -17.41 8.59
C ARG A 538 16.16 -17.13 10.07
N LEU A 539 15.07 -16.47 10.39
CA LEU A 539 14.67 -16.08 11.74
C LEU A 539 13.43 -16.88 12.13
N TYR A 540 13.39 -17.33 13.38
CA TYR A 540 12.26 -18.06 13.95
C TYR A 540 11.79 -17.34 15.20
N PHE A 541 10.52 -17.00 15.24
CA PHE A 541 9.89 -16.25 16.33
C PHE A 541 8.76 -17.05 16.97
N ARG A 542 8.50 -16.77 18.24
CA ARG A 542 7.29 -17.16 18.99
C ARG A 542 6.67 -15.86 19.51
N GLY A 543 5.60 -15.39 18.88
CA GLY A 543 5.10 -14.04 19.14
C GLY A 543 6.19 -12.99 18.93
N THR A 544 6.49 -12.20 19.96
CA THR A 544 7.56 -11.18 19.93
C THR A 544 8.97 -11.75 20.18
N GLN A 545 9.09 -12.98 20.66
CA GLN A 545 10.37 -13.57 21.09
C GLN A 545 11.10 -14.23 19.92
N LEU A 546 12.37 -13.87 19.70
CA LEU A 546 13.26 -14.59 18.79
C LEU A 546 13.71 -15.90 19.45
N ILE A 547 13.34 -17.05 18.87
CA ILE A 547 13.62 -18.37 19.45
C ILE A 547 14.78 -19.11 18.76
N ALA A 548 15.05 -18.81 17.49
CA ALA A 548 16.22 -19.34 16.79
C ALA A 548 16.62 -18.49 15.57
N ILE A 549 17.89 -18.64 15.16
CA ILE A 549 18.45 -18.12 13.91
C ILE A 549 19.15 -19.28 13.19
N SER A 550 18.83 -19.45 11.91
CA SER A 550 19.56 -20.36 11.02
C SER A 550 20.44 -19.53 10.09
N ASN A 551 21.75 -19.60 10.27
CA ASN A 551 22.74 -18.92 9.43
C ASN A 551 23.34 -19.87 8.38
N ARG A 552 24.06 -19.27 7.42
CA ARG A 552 24.82 -19.98 6.38
C ARG A 552 23.98 -21.05 5.65
N SER A 553 22.72 -20.70 5.35
CA SER A 553 21.74 -21.58 4.70
C SER A 553 21.44 -22.87 5.48
N GLY A 554 21.35 -22.79 6.81
CA GLY A 554 20.99 -23.93 7.69
C GLY A 554 22.16 -24.68 8.30
N LYS A 555 23.40 -24.33 7.90
CA LYS A 555 24.62 -24.98 8.42
C LYS A 555 24.94 -24.64 9.87
N GLU A 556 24.48 -23.49 10.34
CA GLU A 556 24.76 -23.02 11.69
C GLU A 556 23.46 -22.54 12.33
N LEU A 557 23.09 -23.15 13.45
CA LEU A 557 21.89 -22.80 14.20
C LEU A 557 22.27 -22.15 15.53
N HIS A 558 21.59 -21.06 15.86
CA HIS A 558 21.57 -20.49 17.20
C HIS A 558 20.15 -20.65 17.73
N ILE A 559 19.97 -21.46 18.77
CA ILE A 559 18.68 -21.76 19.39
C ILE A 559 18.71 -21.14 20.80
N PHE A 560 17.77 -20.24 21.07
CA PHE A 560 17.69 -19.47 22.31
C PHE A 560 16.77 -20.09 23.37
N ILE A 561 16.06 -21.15 23.00
CA ILE A 561 15.11 -21.87 23.87
C ILE A 561 15.69 -23.23 24.27
N PRO A 562 15.41 -23.72 25.48
CA PRO A 562 15.97 -24.98 25.95
C PRO A 562 15.36 -26.18 25.18
N PRO A 563 16.07 -27.33 25.10
CA PRO A 563 15.59 -28.51 24.37
C PRO A 563 14.22 -29.03 24.85
N GLU A 564 13.90 -28.86 26.14
CA GLU A 564 12.64 -29.33 26.74
C GLU A 564 11.44 -28.42 26.43
N ASP A 565 11.66 -27.25 25.82
CA ASP A 565 10.59 -26.33 25.44
C ASP A 565 9.66 -26.95 24.39
N ASN A 566 8.35 -26.81 24.58
CA ASN A 566 7.32 -27.35 23.66
C ASN A 566 7.43 -26.79 22.23
N ALA A 567 8.05 -25.62 22.06
CA ALA A 567 8.30 -24.98 20.78
C ALA A 567 9.38 -25.67 19.96
N THR A 568 10.28 -26.43 20.59
CA THR A 568 11.46 -27.01 19.92
C THR A 568 11.05 -28.00 18.82
N ALA A 569 10.01 -28.81 19.04
CA ALA A 569 9.48 -29.74 18.04
C ALA A 569 8.90 -29.01 16.81
N LYS A 570 8.16 -27.93 17.03
CA LYS A 570 7.62 -27.06 15.96
C LYS A 570 8.76 -26.37 15.20
N LEU A 571 9.77 -25.85 15.91
CA LEU A 571 10.97 -25.25 15.30
C LEU A 571 11.68 -26.25 14.37
N ILE A 572 11.91 -27.48 14.81
CA ILE A 572 12.58 -28.51 13.99
C ILE A 572 11.74 -28.85 12.75
N THR A 573 10.41 -28.87 12.86
CA THR A 573 9.52 -29.04 11.71
C THR A 573 9.72 -27.91 10.69
N LEU A 574 9.78 -26.65 11.12
CA LEU A 574 10.02 -25.51 10.23
C LEU A 574 11.43 -25.51 9.62
N LEU A 575 12.44 -26.02 10.34
CA LEU A 575 13.81 -26.16 9.83
C LEU A 575 13.91 -27.15 8.66
N LYS A 576 12.96 -28.09 8.52
CA LYS A 576 12.90 -29.03 7.40
C LYS A 576 12.36 -28.41 6.11
N LEU A 577 11.73 -27.24 6.18
CA LEU A 577 11.01 -26.66 5.05
C LEU A 577 11.81 -26.58 3.75
N PRO A 578 13.08 -26.18 3.72
CA PRO A 578 13.83 -26.11 2.47
C PRO A 578 13.97 -27.46 1.77
N ARG A 579 13.83 -28.59 2.50
CA ARG A 579 13.85 -29.95 1.97
C ARG A 579 12.47 -30.44 1.50
N THR A 580 11.40 -29.93 2.10
CA THR A 580 10.02 -30.43 1.90
C THR A 580 9.12 -29.51 1.08
N ARG A 581 9.57 -28.27 0.78
CA ARG A 581 8.82 -27.32 -0.05
C ARG A 581 8.65 -27.82 -1.50
N ASN A 582 7.55 -27.42 -2.15
CA ASN A 582 7.25 -27.83 -3.51
C ASN A 582 8.11 -27.12 -4.57
N ALA A 583 8.61 -25.92 -4.25
CA ALA A 583 9.42 -25.12 -5.16
C ALA A 583 10.91 -25.23 -4.81
N ALA A 584 11.73 -25.67 -5.78
CA ALA A 584 13.19 -25.81 -5.65
C ALA A 584 13.65 -26.44 -4.31
N PRO A 585 13.21 -27.67 -3.98
CA PRO A 585 13.62 -28.34 -2.74
C PRO A 585 15.13 -28.60 -2.73
N GLU A 586 15.76 -28.36 -1.59
CA GLU A 586 17.17 -28.67 -1.39
C GLU A 586 17.35 -30.19 -1.33
N LYS A 587 18.37 -30.72 -2.00
CA LYS A 587 18.63 -32.17 -2.05
C LYS A 587 18.99 -32.78 -0.69
N LYS A 588 19.52 -31.95 0.23
CA LYS A 588 19.85 -32.32 1.60
C LYS A 588 19.95 -31.07 2.46
N LEU A 589 19.71 -31.20 3.75
CA LEU A 589 20.01 -30.18 4.75
C LEU A 589 21.19 -30.66 5.59
N LEU A 590 22.18 -29.80 5.78
CA LEU A 590 23.36 -30.09 6.59
C LEU A 590 23.45 -29.07 7.71
N ILE A 591 23.50 -29.54 8.95
CA ILE A 591 23.73 -28.73 10.15
C ILE A 591 25.11 -29.11 10.68
N GLU A 592 26.03 -28.16 10.65
CA GLU A 592 27.42 -28.32 11.12
C GLU A 592 27.51 -27.96 12.59
N LYS A 593 26.87 -26.86 13.01
CA LYS A 593 26.95 -26.33 14.38
C LYS A 593 25.59 -25.94 14.95
N ILE A 594 25.42 -26.15 16.26
CA ILE A 594 24.30 -25.67 17.06
C ILE A 594 24.88 -24.97 18.30
N ASN A 595 24.57 -23.69 18.50
CA ASN A 595 25.07 -22.87 19.62
C ASN A 595 26.60 -22.88 19.76
N GLY A 596 27.32 -22.96 18.64
CA GLY A 596 28.80 -23.00 18.58
C GLY A 596 29.42 -24.39 18.72
N GLU A 597 28.65 -25.39 19.15
CA GLU A 597 29.09 -26.79 19.28
C GLU A 597 28.81 -27.61 18.02
N ALA A 598 29.49 -28.75 17.84
CA ALA A 598 29.20 -29.67 16.74
C ALA A 598 27.76 -30.21 16.86
N ALA A 599 27.00 -30.15 15.77
CA ALA A 599 25.57 -30.41 15.79
C ALA A 599 25.21 -31.78 16.39
N ALA A 600 25.99 -32.82 16.07
CA ALA A 600 25.74 -34.19 16.52
C ALA A 600 26.04 -34.43 18.02
N SER A 601 26.82 -33.55 18.66
CA SER A 601 27.14 -33.62 20.10
C SER A 601 26.36 -32.61 20.94
N SER A 602 25.60 -31.71 20.31
CA SER A 602 24.81 -30.69 21.01
C SER A 602 23.66 -31.29 21.83
N ALA A 603 23.16 -30.55 22.81
CA ALA A 603 21.98 -30.92 23.61
C ALA A 603 20.72 -31.19 22.77
N TYR A 604 20.64 -30.66 21.54
CA TYR A 604 19.51 -30.83 20.63
C TYR A 604 19.63 -32.06 19.73
N ALA A 605 20.78 -32.75 19.71
CA ALA A 605 21.07 -33.82 18.77
C ALA A 605 20.05 -34.97 18.82
N GLY A 606 19.54 -35.31 20.01
CA GLY A 606 18.49 -36.33 20.18
C GLY A 606 17.21 -35.98 19.41
N LEU A 607 16.73 -34.74 19.58
CA LEU A 607 15.51 -34.24 18.93
C LEU A 607 15.63 -34.21 17.40
N PHE A 608 16.80 -33.83 16.88
CA PHE A 608 17.04 -33.88 15.43
C PHE A 608 17.08 -35.32 14.89
N ARG A 609 17.60 -36.30 15.65
CA ARG A 609 17.58 -37.71 15.25
C ARG A 609 16.17 -38.27 15.22
N GLU A 610 15.34 -37.96 16.22
CA GLU A 610 13.90 -38.27 16.21
C GLU A 610 13.19 -37.66 14.99
N ALA A 611 13.68 -36.51 14.53
CA ALA A 611 13.22 -35.84 13.34
C ALA A 611 13.86 -36.37 12.03
N ASN A 612 14.47 -37.57 12.04
CA ASN A 612 15.11 -38.25 10.89
C ASN A 612 16.42 -37.62 10.36
N TYR A 613 17.09 -36.78 11.15
CA TYR A 613 18.46 -36.38 10.80
C TYR A 613 19.46 -37.48 11.16
N VAL A 614 20.37 -37.77 10.24
CA VAL A 614 21.45 -38.75 10.42
C VAL A 614 22.72 -38.04 10.86
N ALA A 615 23.36 -38.52 11.92
CA ALA A 615 24.64 -37.99 12.36
C ALA A 615 25.79 -38.53 11.49
N ASP A 616 26.62 -37.62 10.96
CA ASP A 616 27.83 -37.97 10.19
C ASP A 616 28.98 -37.02 10.56
N ARG A 617 30.09 -37.57 11.07
CA ARG A 617 31.34 -36.85 11.41
C ARG A 617 31.13 -35.53 12.18
N GLY A 618 30.24 -35.53 13.18
CA GLY A 618 29.94 -34.35 14.00
C GLY A 618 28.83 -33.44 13.46
N THR A 619 28.34 -33.70 12.25
CA THR A 619 27.24 -32.96 11.61
C THR A 619 25.93 -33.74 11.68
N LEU A 620 24.80 -33.06 11.47
CA LEU A 620 23.48 -33.66 11.30
C LEU A 620 22.99 -33.40 9.88
N CYS A 621 22.62 -34.46 9.16
CA CYS A 621 22.18 -34.37 7.77
C CYS A 621 20.79 -34.97 7.59
N LEU A 622 19.90 -34.22 6.92
CA LEU A 622 18.63 -34.73 6.42
C LEU A 622 18.73 -34.90 4.91
N TRP A 623 18.49 -36.12 4.43
CA TRP A 623 18.59 -36.50 3.02
C TRP A 623 17.28 -36.33 2.26
#